data_AF-A0A6M5IVT9-F1
#
_entry.id   AF-A0A6M5IVT9-F1
#
_cell.length_a   1.000
_cell.length_b   1.000
_cell.length_c   1.000
_cell.angle_alpha   90.00
_cell.angle_beta   90.00
_cell.angle_gamma   90.00
#
_symmetry.space_group_name_H-M   'P 1'
#
loop_
_entity.id
_entity.type
_entity.pdbx_description
1 polymer ?
#
loop_
_entity_poly.entity_id
_entity_poly.type
_entity_poly.pdbx_seq_one_letter_code
_entity_poly.pdbx_strand_id
1 'polypeptide(L)'
;MLASGWALTGCSAGSSTSGTAEGSDAGDAAAAAALVRDYLDAISAGDAEAAHALDEHLLSDSAYADRDVTTLLTDEALQGAERIEGVEVDEPDASEIGTRTVRVSYEYTLDDAPYAGALRVQRDDAGAWELAEPLAGALLVQVEAADGSKRPVGFSVPGAEYSPDPSAERPQLVTAYPAVYEVTATLPEGSLADGAESTQSVVLGEVDGVYATFAVTSLPAS
;
A
#
# COMPACT_ATOMS: atom_id res chain seq x y z
N MET A 1 53.89 -67.70 -33.91
CA MET A 1 54.53 -66.35 -33.84
C MET A 1 53.44 -65.40 -33.38
N LEU A 2 53.42 -65.05 -32.08
CA LEU A 2 53.69 -63.69 -31.55
C LEU A 2 52.72 -62.65 -32.15
N ALA A 3 51.91 -61.88 -31.42
CA ALA A 3 52.04 -61.39 -30.06
C ALA A 3 50.68 -60.97 -29.44
N SER A 4 50.72 -60.86 -28.11
CA SER A 4 49.75 -60.34 -27.17
C SER A 4 49.42 -58.85 -27.35
N GLY A 5 48.27 -58.41 -26.80
CA GLY A 5 48.01 -56.99 -26.50
C GLY A 5 46.63 -56.77 -25.86
N TRP A 6 46.61 -56.54 -24.55
CA TRP A 6 45.44 -56.06 -23.78
C TRP A 6 45.29 -54.54 -23.91
N ALA A 7 44.06 -54.03 -23.94
CA ALA A 7 43.70 -52.75 -23.33
C ALA A 7 42.17 -52.64 -23.12
N LEU A 8 41.77 -52.52 -21.85
CA LEU A 8 40.51 -51.93 -21.39
C LEU A 8 40.44 -50.46 -21.83
N THR A 9 39.24 -49.90 -22.04
CA THR A 9 38.80 -48.57 -21.54
C THR A 9 37.45 -48.17 -22.15
N GLY A 10 36.49 -47.83 -21.28
CA GLY A 10 35.62 -46.67 -21.50
C GLY A 10 34.21 -46.91 -22.05
N CYS A 11 33.30 -47.40 -21.21
CA CYS A 11 31.91 -46.95 -21.27
C CYS A 11 31.83 -45.53 -20.71
N SER A 12 31.37 -44.56 -21.49
CA SER A 12 30.58 -43.46 -20.96
C SER A 12 29.66 -42.91 -22.06
N ALA A 13 28.43 -43.43 -22.11
CA ALA A 13 27.33 -42.69 -22.70
C ALA A 13 27.04 -41.52 -21.76
N GLY A 14 27.64 -40.36 -22.06
CA GLY A 14 27.27 -39.10 -21.45
C GLY A 14 25.96 -38.64 -22.04
N SER A 15 24.85 -39.16 -21.51
CA SER A 15 23.56 -38.49 -21.61
C SER A 15 23.67 -37.22 -20.78
N SER A 16 23.99 -36.09 -21.42
CA SER A 16 23.80 -34.78 -20.83
C SER A 16 22.30 -34.57 -20.66
N THR A 17 21.79 -34.98 -19.49
CA THR A 17 20.53 -34.48 -18.97
C THR A 17 20.70 -32.98 -18.77
N SER A 18 20.08 -32.22 -19.67
CA SER A 18 19.69 -30.84 -19.45
C SER A 18 18.98 -30.77 -18.10
N GLY A 19 19.67 -30.27 -17.07
CA GLY A 19 19.05 -30.02 -15.78
C GLY A 19 18.06 -28.90 -15.96
N THR A 20 16.77 -29.22 -15.91
CA THR A 20 15.71 -28.22 -15.87
C THR A 20 15.85 -27.41 -14.60
N ALA A 21 15.95 -26.09 -14.74
CA ALA A 21 15.86 -25.11 -13.67
C ALA A 21 14.40 -24.97 -13.16
N GLU A 22 13.66 -26.08 -13.03
CA GLU A 22 12.25 -26.08 -12.61
C GLU A 22 12.05 -25.82 -11.10
N GLY A 23 13.13 -25.54 -10.35
CA GLY A 23 13.09 -25.34 -8.90
C GLY A 23 13.37 -23.92 -8.40
N SER A 24 13.91 -23.02 -9.23
CA SER A 24 14.19 -21.62 -8.84
C SER A 24 12.96 -20.75 -9.03
N ASP A 25 12.29 -20.89 -10.20
CA ASP A 25 11.23 -19.97 -10.61
C ASP A 25 9.94 -20.15 -9.78
N ALA A 26 9.61 -21.38 -9.38
CA ALA A 26 8.45 -21.64 -8.52
C ALA A 26 8.67 -21.13 -7.08
N GLY A 27 9.89 -21.28 -6.55
CA GLY A 27 10.23 -20.73 -5.23
C GLY A 27 10.24 -19.20 -5.23
N ASP A 28 10.70 -18.60 -6.32
CA ASP A 28 10.73 -17.16 -6.49
C ASP A 28 9.32 -16.56 -6.67
N ALA A 29 8.42 -17.25 -7.39
CA ALA A 29 7.00 -16.85 -7.51
C ALA A 29 6.31 -16.83 -6.15
N ALA A 30 6.47 -17.91 -5.37
CA ALA A 30 5.93 -18.00 -4.03
C ALA A 30 6.49 -16.94 -3.09
N ALA A 31 7.78 -16.59 -3.20
CA ALA A 31 8.40 -15.55 -2.39
C ALA A 31 7.88 -14.14 -2.73
N ALA A 32 7.70 -13.82 -4.01
CA ALA A 32 7.10 -12.56 -4.45
C ALA A 32 5.65 -12.43 -3.95
N ALA A 33 4.87 -13.51 -4.05
CA ALA A 33 3.49 -13.55 -3.54
C ALA A 33 3.43 -13.47 -2.01
N ALA A 34 4.38 -14.10 -1.31
CA ALA A 34 4.47 -14.04 0.15
C ALA A 34 4.72 -12.61 0.64
N LEU A 35 5.61 -11.85 0.00
CA LEU A 35 5.84 -10.45 0.34
C LEU A 35 4.57 -9.60 0.27
N VAL A 36 3.80 -9.72 -0.82
CA VAL A 36 2.54 -8.98 -0.97
C VAL A 36 1.48 -9.45 0.02
N ARG A 37 1.44 -10.76 0.29
CA ARG A 37 0.53 -11.32 1.31
C ARG A 37 0.87 -10.80 2.70
N ASP A 38 2.14 -10.82 3.11
CA ASP A 38 2.58 -10.32 4.41
C ASP A 38 2.22 -8.84 4.59
N TYR A 39 2.37 -8.03 3.53
CA TYR A 39 1.97 -6.61 3.54
C TYR A 39 0.45 -6.42 3.70
N LEU A 40 -0.37 -7.14 2.93
CA LEU A 40 -1.83 -7.05 3.02
C LEU A 40 -2.38 -7.65 4.32
N ASP A 41 -1.78 -8.73 4.83
CA ASP A 41 -2.14 -9.35 6.09
C ASP A 41 -1.84 -8.41 7.27
N ALA A 42 -0.72 -7.67 7.23
CA ALA A 42 -0.41 -6.64 8.22
C ALA A 42 -1.47 -5.53 8.23
N ILE A 43 -1.88 -5.06 7.04
CA ILE A 43 -2.95 -4.05 6.92
C ILE A 43 -4.28 -4.60 7.46
N SER A 44 -4.67 -5.82 7.07
CA SER A 44 -5.89 -6.48 7.55
C SER A 44 -5.88 -6.70 9.07
N ALA A 45 -4.72 -7.03 9.64
CA ALA A 45 -4.53 -7.25 11.06
C ALA A 45 -4.49 -5.95 11.89
N GLY A 46 -4.36 -4.79 11.24
CA GLY A 46 -4.17 -3.49 11.91
C GLY A 46 -2.77 -3.31 12.50
N ASP A 47 -1.77 -3.94 11.88
CA ASP A 47 -0.35 -3.84 12.19
C ASP A 47 0.29 -2.90 11.16
N ALA A 48 0.11 -1.60 11.39
CA ALA A 48 0.62 -0.57 10.49
C ALA A 48 2.16 -0.47 10.58
N GLU A 49 2.76 -0.78 11.74
CA GLU A 49 4.22 -0.86 11.90
C GLU A 49 4.82 -1.93 10.98
N ALA A 50 4.26 -3.15 10.96
CA ALA A 50 4.73 -4.21 10.07
C ALA A 50 4.50 -3.88 8.59
N ALA A 51 3.35 -3.31 8.24
CA ALA A 51 3.11 -2.85 6.87
C ALA A 51 4.11 -1.75 6.47
N HIS A 52 4.39 -0.81 7.38
CA HIS A 52 5.26 0.33 7.11
C HIS A 52 6.72 -0.08 6.95
N ALA A 53 7.18 -1.08 7.70
CA ALA A 53 8.51 -1.65 7.54
C ALA A 53 8.75 -2.21 6.12
N LEU A 54 7.69 -2.54 5.36
CA LEU A 54 7.78 -3.04 3.99
C LEU A 54 7.73 -1.93 2.92
N ASP A 55 7.22 -0.74 3.24
CA ASP A 55 7.02 0.37 2.29
C ASP A 55 7.70 1.69 2.66
N GLU A 56 8.39 1.78 3.81
CA GLU A 56 9.03 3.01 4.30
C GLU A 56 10.01 3.61 3.29
N HIS A 57 10.76 2.77 2.58
CA HIS A 57 11.72 3.23 1.57
C HIS A 57 11.03 3.90 0.39
N LEU A 58 9.82 3.45 0.04
CA LEU A 58 9.01 4.02 -1.04
C LEU A 58 8.39 5.35 -0.62
N LEU A 59 7.92 5.45 0.62
CA LEU A 59 7.32 6.65 1.18
C LEU A 59 8.34 7.75 1.49
N SER A 60 9.63 7.40 1.54
CA SER A 60 10.72 8.36 1.64
C SER A 60 11.10 9.03 0.30
N ASP A 61 10.55 8.57 -0.83
CA ASP A 61 10.80 9.16 -2.14
C ASP A 61 10.23 10.60 -2.23
N SER A 62 10.89 11.44 -3.01
CA SER A 62 10.43 12.77 -3.42
C SER A 62 8.97 12.82 -3.91
N ALA A 63 8.44 11.73 -4.48
CA ALA A 63 7.05 11.64 -4.89
C ALA A 63 6.04 11.76 -3.73
N TYR A 64 6.47 11.44 -2.50
CA TYR A 64 5.67 11.49 -1.28
C TYR A 64 6.10 12.60 -0.31
N ALA A 65 7.13 13.38 -0.65
CA ALA A 65 7.70 14.40 0.24
C ALA A 65 6.71 15.52 0.65
N ASP A 66 5.69 15.77 -0.16
CA ASP A 66 4.64 16.77 0.12
C ASP A 66 3.47 16.19 0.95
N ARG A 67 3.53 14.90 1.33
CA ARG A 67 2.50 14.22 2.11
C ARG A 67 2.93 14.07 3.56
N ASP A 68 1.96 14.14 4.46
CA ASP A 68 2.14 13.66 5.83
C ASP A 68 2.09 12.13 5.81
N VAL A 69 3.23 11.49 6.10
CA VAL A 69 3.38 10.02 6.16
C VAL A 69 3.43 9.51 7.61
N THR A 70 3.13 10.37 8.58
CA THR A 70 3.33 10.06 10.00
C THR A 70 2.02 9.98 10.78
N THR A 71 0.99 10.72 10.38
CA THR A 71 -0.23 10.85 11.18
C THR A 71 -1.13 9.61 11.11
N LEU A 72 -1.30 8.98 9.93
CA LEU A 72 -2.26 7.88 9.74
C LEU A 72 -1.60 6.52 9.45
N LEU A 73 -0.27 6.46 9.34
CA LEU A 73 0.47 5.20 9.21
C LEU A 73 0.88 4.68 10.60
N THR A 74 -0.09 4.56 11.50
CA THR A 74 0.09 4.06 12.87
C THR A 74 -0.90 2.95 13.20
N ASP A 75 -0.52 2.07 14.12
CA ASP A 75 -1.36 0.96 14.56
C ASP A 75 -2.68 1.47 15.14
N GLU A 76 -2.64 2.55 15.92
CA GLU A 76 -3.83 3.12 16.53
C GLU A 76 -4.83 3.63 15.49
N ALA A 77 -4.35 4.32 14.44
CA ALA A 77 -5.19 4.83 13.37
C ALA A 77 -5.82 3.68 12.55
N LEU A 78 -5.05 2.64 12.26
CA LEU A 78 -5.51 1.51 11.46
C LEU A 78 -6.42 0.56 12.25
N GLN A 79 -6.17 0.32 13.53
CA GLN A 79 -7.07 -0.44 14.42
C GLN A 79 -8.37 0.30 14.71
N GLY A 80 -8.35 1.63 14.60
CA GLY A 80 -9.52 2.50 14.73
C GLY A 80 -10.43 2.54 13.50
N ALA A 81 -10.00 1.96 12.38
CA ALA A 81 -10.69 1.96 11.10
C ALA A 81 -11.34 0.59 10.78
N GLU A 82 -12.27 0.56 9.83
CA GLU A 82 -12.72 -0.70 9.22
C GLU A 82 -11.69 -1.13 8.19
N ARG A 83 -11.03 -2.26 8.41
CA ARG A 83 -9.87 -2.69 7.61
C ARG A 83 -10.30 -3.57 6.46
N ILE A 84 -9.36 -3.82 5.55
CA ILE A 84 -9.54 -4.82 4.49
C ILE A 84 -9.73 -6.22 5.09
N GLU A 85 -10.58 -7.03 4.46
CA GLU A 85 -10.86 -8.42 4.83
C GLU A 85 -10.73 -9.33 3.62
N GLY A 86 -10.69 -10.65 3.84
CA GLY A 86 -10.73 -11.64 2.75
C GLY A 86 -9.58 -11.50 1.75
N VAL A 87 -8.35 -11.26 2.23
CA VAL A 87 -7.16 -11.09 1.39
C VAL A 87 -6.85 -12.38 0.63
N GLU A 88 -6.81 -12.28 -0.70
CA GLU A 88 -6.32 -13.30 -1.61
C GLU A 88 -5.15 -12.73 -2.43
N VAL A 89 -4.09 -13.53 -2.59
CA VAL A 89 -2.89 -13.13 -3.34
C VAL A 89 -2.47 -14.28 -4.23
N ASP A 90 -2.37 -14.00 -5.53
CA ASP A 90 -1.97 -14.97 -6.54
C ASP A 90 -0.46 -14.98 -6.74
N GLU A 91 0.08 -16.15 -7.09
CA GLU A 91 1.46 -16.22 -7.57
C GLU A 91 1.57 -15.54 -8.94
N PRO A 92 2.61 -14.72 -9.16
CA PRO A 92 2.87 -14.12 -10.47
C PRO A 92 3.16 -15.21 -11.52
N ASP A 93 2.86 -14.93 -12.79
CA ASP A 93 3.12 -15.86 -13.88
C ASP A 93 4.60 -16.25 -13.94
N ALA A 94 4.88 -17.55 -14.11
CA ALA A 94 6.26 -18.06 -14.20
C ALA A 94 7.08 -17.40 -15.33
N SER A 95 6.43 -16.88 -16.38
CA SER A 95 7.10 -16.13 -17.45
C SER A 95 7.62 -14.75 -17.02
N GLU A 96 7.08 -14.17 -15.95
CA GLU A 96 7.50 -12.87 -15.43
C GLU A 96 8.62 -12.98 -14.40
N ILE A 97 8.75 -14.13 -13.71
CA ILE A 97 9.71 -14.33 -12.61
C ILE A 97 11.18 -14.23 -13.02
N GLY A 98 11.50 -14.49 -14.30
CA GLY A 98 12.84 -14.26 -14.84
C GLY A 98 13.23 -12.77 -14.99
N THR A 99 12.32 -11.84 -14.66
CA THR A 99 12.55 -10.40 -14.73
C THR A 99 12.91 -9.80 -13.37
N ARG A 100 13.45 -8.57 -13.39
CA ARG A 100 13.78 -7.84 -12.15
C ARG A 100 12.54 -7.30 -11.42
N THR A 101 11.40 -7.23 -12.09
CA THR A 101 10.17 -6.62 -11.56
C THR A 101 8.97 -7.40 -12.04
N VAL A 102 8.14 -7.89 -11.11
CA VAL A 102 6.92 -8.65 -11.42
C VAL A 102 5.70 -7.97 -10.83
N ARG A 103 4.53 -8.33 -11.34
CA ARG A 103 3.24 -7.90 -10.82
C ARG A 103 2.60 -9.07 -10.07
N VAL A 104 2.20 -8.82 -8.84
CA VAL A 104 1.53 -9.81 -7.99
C VAL A 104 0.09 -9.35 -7.83
N SER A 105 -0.84 -10.14 -8.35
CA SER A 105 -2.27 -9.86 -8.27
C SER A 105 -2.79 -10.11 -6.85
N TYR A 106 -3.72 -9.28 -6.42
CA TYR A 106 -4.40 -9.43 -5.14
C TYR A 106 -5.89 -9.10 -5.27
N GLU A 107 -6.67 -9.63 -4.34
CA GLU A 107 -8.05 -9.27 -4.08
C GLU A 107 -8.26 -9.11 -2.57
N TYR A 108 -9.12 -8.17 -2.17
CA TYR A 108 -9.61 -8.03 -0.80
C TYR A 108 -11.02 -7.43 -0.82
N THR A 109 -11.71 -7.48 0.32
CA THR A 109 -13.01 -6.84 0.55
C THR A 109 -12.84 -5.64 1.48
N LEU A 110 -13.51 -4.52 1.17
CA LEU A 110 -13.57 -3.32 2.02
C LEU A 110 -14.96 -2.69 1.84
N ASP A 111 -15.67 -2.37 2.94
CA ASP A 111 -17.04 -1.84 2.90
C ASP A 111 -17.98 -2.72 2.05
N ASP A 112 -17.92 -4.05 2.26
CA ASP A 112 -18.65 -5.08 1.49
C ASP A 112 -18.41 -5.07 -0.04
N ALA A 113 -17.44 -4.29 -0.53
CA ALA A 113 -17.08 -4.18 -1.94
C ALA A 113 -15.76 -4.90 -2.23
N PRO A 114 -15.66 -5.68 -3.33
CA PRO A 114 -14.42 -6.31 -3.74
C PRO A 114 -13.49 -5.29 -4.41
N TYR A 115 -12.22 -5.34 -4.03
CA TYR A 115 -11.13 -4.58 -4.63
C TYR A 115 -10.08 -5.56 -5.14
N ALA A 116 -9.70 -5.41 -6.40
CA ALA A 116 -8.67 -6.23 -7.02
C ALA A 116 -7.66 -5.36 -7.74
N GLY A 117 -6.40 -5.76 -7.70
CA GLY A 117 -5.31 -5.01 -8.29
C GLY A 117 -4.07 -5.87 -8.46
N ALA A 118 -2.95 -5.22 -8.74
CA ALA A 118 -1.65 -5.86 -8.73
C ALA A 118 -0.60 -4.90 -8.18
N LEU A 119 0.20 -5.37 -7.23
CA LEU A 119 1.36 -4.64 -6.73
C LEU A 119 2.61 -5.05 -7.52
N ARG A 120 3.42 -4.06 -7.89
CA ARG A 120 4.76 -4.29 -8.40
C ARG A 120 5.71 -4.61 -7.26
N VAL A 121 6.43 -5.71 -7.40
CA VAL A 121 7.57 -6.07 -6.56
C VAL A 121 8.82 -6.18 -7.42
N GLN A 122 9.96 -5.86 -6.84
CA GLN A 122 11.24 -5.89 -7.55
C GLN A 122 12.30 -6.63 -6.76
N ARG A 123 13.30 -7.17 -7.47
CA ARG A 123 14.50 -7.71 -6.81
C ARG A 123 15.50 -6.60 -6.57
N ASP A 124 15.97 -6.55 -5.33
CA ASP A 124 17.15 -5.78 -4.95
C ASP A 124 18.43 -6.40 -5.56
N ASP A 125 19.58 -5.76 -5.32
CA ASP A 125 20.86 -6.24 -5.82
C ASP A 125 21.35 -7.53 -5.10
N ALA A 126 20.77 -7.87 -3.94
CA ALA A 126 21.04 -9.11 -3.21
C ALA A 126 20.14 -10.28 -3.67
N GLY A 127 19.13 -10.00 -4.50
CA GLY A 127 18.16 -10.97 -5.00
C GLY A 127 16.94 -11.17 -4.09
N ALA A 128 16.76 -10.34 -3.07
CA ALA A 128 15.55 -10.33 -2.24
C ALA A 128 14.44 -9.54 -2.92
N TRP A 129 13.19 -9.98 -2.74
CA TRP A 129 12.02 -9.24 -3.20
C TRP A 129 11.68 -8.11 -2.24
N GLU A 130 11.39 -6.93 -2.79
CA GLU A 130 10.92 -5.75 -2.08
C GLU A 130 9.73 -5.12 -2.83
N LEU A 131 8.90 -4.34 -2.13
CA LEU A 131 7.84 -3.59 -2.77
C LEU A 131 8.46 -2.52 -3.69
N ALA A 132 7.89 -2.35 -4.87
CA ALA A 132 8.27 -1.29 -5.81
C ALA A 132 7.24 -0.14 -5.85
N GLU A 133 6.08 -0.33 -5.23
CA GLU A 133 5.06 0.69 -5.00
C GLU A 133 4.29 0.40 -3.70
N PRO A 134 3.91 1.43 -2.93
CA PRO A 134 3.10 1.24 -1.74
C PRO A 134 1.62 1.09 -2.14
N LEU A 135 0.84 0.39 -1.31
CA LEU A 135 -0.62 0.40 -1.41
C LEU A 135 -1.22 1.61 -0.68
N ALA A 136 -0.45 2.25 0.20
CA ALA A 136 -0.88 3.43 0.94
C ALA A 136 -1.36 4.55 0.00
N GLY A 137 -2.58 5.00 0.23
CA GLY A 137 -3.26 6.04 -0.54
C GLY A 137 -3.09 7.42 0.09
N ALA A 138 -3.52 8.45 -0.65
CA ALA A 138 -3.59 9.81 -0.13
C ALA A 138 -5.02 10.17 0.28
N LEU A 139 -5.17 10.67 1.50
CA LEU A 139 -6.37 11.29 2.02
C LEU A 139 -6.19 12.81 2.04
N LEU A 140 -7.13 13.54 1.43
CA LEU A 140 -7.22 14.99 1.56
C LEU A 140 -8.48 15.34 2.34
N VAL A 141 -8.32 15.98 3.51
CA VAL A 141 -9.45 16.48 4.30
C VAL A 141 -9.50 18.00 4.18
N GLN A 142 -10.66 18.51 3.76
CA GLN A 142 -10.85 19.95 3.54
C GLN A 142 -12.26 20.38 3.90
N VAL A 143 -12.41 21.68 4.17
CA VAL A 143 -13.71 22.35 4.24
C VAL A 143 -13.96 23.14 2.97
N GLU A 144 -15.19 23.09 2.47
CA GLU A 144 -15.66 23.93 1.37
C GLU A 144 -16.58 25.02 1.91
N ALA A 145 -16.18 26.28 1.75
CA ALA A 145 -16.97 27.44 2.16
C ALA A 145 -18.06 27.78 1.13
N ALA A 146 -19.03 28.60 1.53
CA ALA A 146 -20.15 29.00 0.67
C ALA A 146 -19.75 29.75 -0.62
N ASP A 147 -18.55 30.35 -0.66
CA ASP A 147 -17.97 30.98 -1.86
C ASP A 147 -17.27 29.98 -2.79
N GLY A 148 -17.29 28.68 -2.47
CA GLY A 148 -16.62 27.61 -3.18
C GLY A 148 -15.12 27.49 -2.86
N SER A 149 -14.59 28.29 -1.92
CA SER A 149 -13.19 28.17 -1.50
C SER A 149 -12.97 26.90 -0.67
N LYS A 150 -11.86 26.20 -0.93
CA LYS A 150 -11.43 25.00 -0.19
C LYS A 150 -10.29 25.36 0.73
N ARG A 151 -10.39 24.99 2.01
CA ARG A 151 -9.40 25.33 3.04
C ARG A 151 -8.96 24.09 3.82
N PRO A 152 -7.70 24.05 4.30
CA PRO A 152 -7.26 23.02 5.22
C PRO A 152 -8.11 23.04 6.49
N VAL A 153 -8.31 21.87 7.09
CA VAL A 153 -9.06 21.70 8.34
C VAL A 153 -8.36 20.65 9.21
N GLY A 154 -8.38 20.85 10.53
CA GLY A 154 -8.00 19.81 11.47
C GLY A 154 -9.02 18.68 11.47
N PHE A 155 -8.54 17.45 11.63
CA PHE A 155 -9.42 16.29 11.70
C PHE A 155 -8.87 15.23 12.64
N SER A 156 -9.74 14.37 13.12
CA SER A 156 -9.39 13.18 13.87
C SER A 156 -9.99 11.94 13.23
N VAL A 157 -9.31 10.82 13.42
CA VAL A 157 -9.86 9.47 13.28
C VAL A 157 -9.66 8.77 14.62
N PRO A 158 -10.35 7.66 14.92
CA PRO A 158 -10.04 6.90 16.11
C PRO A 158 -8.56 6.51 16.14
N GLY A 159 -7.82 6.96 17.17
CA GLY A 159 -6.39 6.68 17.34
C GLY A 159 -5.41 7.73 16.81
N ALA A 160 -5.85 8.71 16.01
CA ALA A 160 -4.96 9.75 15.47
C ALA A 160 -5.64 11.12 15.29
N GLU A 161 -4.86 12.18 15.42
CA GLU A 161 -5.30 13.57 15.24
C GLU A 161 -4.34 14.30 14.30
N TYR A 162 -4.91 14.96 13.30
CA TYR A 162 -4.20 15.79 12.36
C TYR A 162 -4.49 17.27 12.63
N SER A 163 -3.42 18.05 12.78
CA SER A 163 -3.48 19.51 12.90
C SER A 163 -2.75 20.16 11.72
N PRO A 164 -3.45 20.84 10.80
CA PRO A 164 -2.79 21.51 9.68
C PRO A 164 -1.92 22.68 10.16
N ASP A 165 -0.88 23.00 9.39
CA ASP A 165 -0.12 24.24 9.58
C ASP A 165 -1.09 25.43 9.42
N PRO A 166 -1.20 26.32 10.44
CA PRO A 166 -2.10 27.48 10.38
C PRO A 166 -1.75 28.47 9.27
N SER A 167 -0.54 28.40 8.71
CA SER A 167 -0.08 29.22 7.58
C SER A 167 -0.27 28.55 6.22
N ALA A 168 -0.71 27.29 6.18
CA ALA A 168 -0.93 26.57 4.93
C ALA A 168 -2.09 27.18 4.13
N GLU A 169 -1.81 27.57 2.90
CA GLU A 169 -2.84 28.08 1.97
C GLU A 169 -3.62 26.96 1.27
N ARG A 170 -3.16 25.70 1.40
CA ARG A 170 -3.74 24.53 0.73
C ARG A 170 -3.87 23.34 1.70
N PRO A 171 -4.90 22.50 1.54
CA PRO A 171 -4.98 21.22 2.23
C PRO A 171 -3.75 20.34 1.97
N GLN A 172 -3.21 19.74 3.03
CA GLN A 172 -2.11 18.77 2.94
C GLN A 172 -2.68 17.37 2.69
N LEU A 173 -1.98 16.59 1.88
CA LEU A 173 -2.29 15.17 1.69
C LEU A 173 -1.73 14.38 2.88
N VAL A 174 -2.54 13.52 3.47
CA VAL A 174 -2.13 12.60 4.54
C VAL A 174 -2.14 11.19 3.98
N THR A 175 -1.08 10.43 4.19
CA THR A 175 -0.92 9.07 3.66
C THR A 175 -1.51 8.06 4.64
N ALA A 176 -2.30 7.11 4.15
CA ALA A 176 -3.00 6.12 4.96
C ALA A 176 -3.13 4.77 4.22
N TYR A 177 -3.20 3.67 4.96
CA TYR A 177 -3.47 2.35 4.36
C TYR A 177 -4.93 2.18 3.96
N PRO A 178 -5.25 1.23 3.06
CA PRO A 178 -6.63 0.97 2.71
C PRO A 178 -7.48 0.56 3.91
N ALA A 179 -8.55 1.33 4.16
CA ALA A 179 -9.51 1.14 5.22
C ALA A 179 -10.70 2.11 5.04
N VAL A 180 -11.77 1.93 5.82
CA VAL A 180 -12.81 2.94 6.02
C VAL A 180 -12.49 3.72 7.29
N TYR A 181 -12.20 5.00 7.11
CA TYR A 181 -11.90 5.92 8.21
C TYR A 181 -13.13 6.73 8.59
N GLU A 182 -13.51 6.70 9.87
CA GLU A 182 -14.45 7.65 10.44
C GLU A 182 -13.72 8.98 10.71
N VAL A 183 -13.77 9.89 9.74
CA VAL A 183 -13.09 11.18 9.81
C VAL A 183 -13.99 12.21 10.45
N THR A 184 -13.55 12.78 11.57
CA THR A 184 -14.23 13.90 12.25
C THR A 184 -13.45 15.18 12.03
N ALA A 185 -14.00 16.11 11.25
CA ALA A 185 -13.39 17.41 10.98
C ALA A 185 -13.87 18.47 11.97
N THR A 186 -12.95 19.29 12.46
CA THR A 186 -13.25 20.44 13.33
C THR A 186 -13.44 21.69 12.49
N LEU A 187 -14.68 22.17 12.37
CA LEU A 187 -14.98 23.30 11.49
C LEU A 187 -14.42 24.62 12.05
N PRO A 188 -13.79 25.46 11.20
CA PRO A 188 -13.20 26.71 11.65
C PRO A 188 -14.24 27.73 12.13
N GLU A 189 -13.80 28.67 12.96
CA GLU A 189 -14.60 29.85 13.35
C GLU A 189 -15.05 30.64 12.10
N GLY A 190 -16.31 31.09 12.09
CA GLY A 190 -17.01 31.69 10.94
C GLY A 190 -17.90 30.72 10.14
N SER A 191 -18.09 29.49 10.61
CA SER A 191 -19.00 28.49 10.03
C SER A 191 -20.42 28.62 10.61
N LEU A 192 -21.46 27.98 10.02
CA LEU A 192 -22.83 28.06 10.58
C LEU A 192 -22.94 27.59 12.03
N ALA A 193 -21.99 26.77 12.47
CA ALA A 193 -21.84 26.32 13.84
C ALA A 193 -20.34 26.32 14.18
N ASP A 194 -19.84 27.45 14.69
CA ASP A 194 -18.45 27.62 15.11
C ASP A 194 -18.01 26.48 16.04
N GLY A 195 -16.88 25.84 15.72
CA GLY A 195 -16.35 24.73 16.51
C GLY A 195 -17.21 23.46 16.47
N ALA A 196 -18.16 23.36 15.53
CA ALA A 196 -18.88 22.11 15.30
C ALA A 196 -17.96 21.06 14.70
N GLU A 197 -18.19 19.82 15.12
CA GLU A 197 -17.58 18.63 14.56
C GLU A 197 -18.54 18.02 13.53
N SER A 198 -17.98 17.56 12.41
CA SER A 198 -18.72 16.78 11.41
C SER A 198 -17.97 15.49 11.16
N THR A 199 -18.67 14.36 11.26
CA THR A 199 -18.11 13.04 11.02
C THR A 199 -18.59 12.49 9.67
N GLN A 200 -17.68 11.86 8.94
CA GLN A 200 -17.97 11.18 7.69
C GLN A 200 -17.09 9.92 7.56
N SER A 201 -17.70 8.82 7.13
CA SER A 201 -17.00 7.61 6.70
C SER A 201 -16.31 7.85 5.34
N VAL A 202 -15.02 7.55 5.26
CA VAL A 202 -14.21 7.72 4.04
C VAL A 202 -13.58 6.38 3.68
N VAL A 203 -14.01 5.80 2.56
CA VAL A 203 -13.44 4.55 2.02
C VAL A 203 -12.19 4.88 1.23
N LEU A 204 -11.04 4.39 1.69
CA LEU A 204 -9.76 4.45 0.99
C LEU A 204 -9.46 3.05 0.44
N GLY A 205 -9.91 2.75 -0.79
CA GLY A 205 -9.77 1.41 -1.40
C GLY A 205 -8.86 1.34 -2.63
N GLU A 206 -8.41 2.48 -3.18
CA GLU A 206 -7.48 2.52 -4.30
C GLU A 206 -6.34 3.51 -4.02
N VAL A 207 -5.21 3.35 -4.73
CA VAL A 207 -4.03 4.23 -4.61
C VAL A 207 -4.33 5.64 -5.14
N ASP A 208 -5.38 5.79 -5.97
CA ASP A 208 -5.87 7.07 -6.45
C ASP A 208 -6.56 7.85 -5.32
N GLY A 209 -5.98 8.99 -4.96
CA GLY A 209 -6.30 9.72 -3.73
C GLY A 209 -7.79 10.00 -3.52
N VAL A 210 -8.21 9.85 -2.26
CA VAL A 210 -9.59 10.06 -1.81
C VAL A 210 -9.73 11.42 -1.14
N TYR A 211 -10.84 12.10 -1.44
CA TYR A 211 -11.14 13.44 -0.94
C TYR A 211 -12.31 13.40 0.04
N ALA A 212 -12.07 13.79 1.30
CA ALA A 212 -13.13 14.07 2.27
C ALA A 212 -13.41 15.59 2.26
N THR A 213 -14.62 15.98 1.85
CA THR A 213 -15.00 17.40 1.75
C THR A 213 -16.19 17.69 2.64
N PHE A 214 -15.97 18.49 3.68
CA PHE A 214 -17.00 18.90 4.62
C PHE A 214 -17.57 20.26 4.19
N ALA A 215 -18.86 20.30 3.89
CA ALA A 215 -19.54 21.53 3.47
C ALA A 215 -19.76 22.45 4.68
N VAL A 216 -19.18 23.65 4.63
CA VAL A 216 -19.45 24.70 5.59
C VAL A 216 -20.49 25.63 4.98
N THR A 217 -21.75 25.44 5.35
CA THR A 217 -22.75 26.47 5.14
C THR A 217 -22.39 27.66 6.05
N SER A 218 -22.21 28.88 5.53
CA SER A 218 -21.87 30.07 6.33
C SER A 218 -23.12 30.73 6.91
N LEU A 219 -23.02 31.39 8.08
CA LEU A 219 -24.04 32.36 8.50
C LEU A 219 -24.06 33.51 7.49
N PRO A 220 -25.23 34.09 7.14
CA PRO A 220 -25.26 35.29 6.32
C PRO A 220 -24.43 36.38 7.01
N ALA A 221 -23.54 37.01 6.23
CA ALA A 221 -22.69 38.10 6.70
C ALA A 221 -23.57 39.16 7.40
N SER A 222 -23.24 39.47 8.66
CA SER A 222 -23.88 40.54 9.42
C SER A 222 -23.41 41.91 8.96
#